data_AF-A0A7J7XU01-F1
#
_entry.id   AF-A0A7J7XU01-F1
#
_cell.length_a   1.000
_cell.length_b   1.000
_cell.length_c   1.000
_cell.angle_alpha   90.00
_cell.angle_beta   90.00
_cell.angle_gamma   90.00
#
_symmetry.space_group_name_H-M   'P 1'
#
loop_
_entity.id
_entity.type
_entity.pdbx_description
1 polymer ?
#
loop_
_entity_poly.entity_id
_entity_poly.type
_entity_poly.pdbx_seq_one_letter_code
_entity_poly.pdbx_strand_id
1 'polypeptide(L)'
;MSYPDGRLNLGTLKGVSSVVGPHGVGASPNDKKSKNKFIRGKKKSIFENYMSKEDVSEGLKRGTLIQGVLRINPKKFHEAFIPSPDGDRDIFIDGIVARNRALNGDLVVVKLLPEEQWKVIKPESSDKETEGAYESDLPEEICGSHLQQSLKGHKDSPDVIIEAQFDDSDSEDGRGNTQNVLVDDIKKLSVSVHEKGETDAGAPSAKVESTSMAQDTRASPERSLQRSAKVVYIVEKKHSRAATGFIKLLADKNSELFRKYALFSPSDHRVPRIYVPLKDCPQDFMTRPKDYANTLFICRIVDWKEDSNFALGQLAKSLGQAGEIEPETEGILTEYGVDFSDFSSEVLECLPQNLPWTIPPEEFSKRRDLRKDCVFTIDPSTARDLDDALSCKLLADGRIEMSLQFWVANSVHTYVVSLAAVYSPGSAMCRLRFALFLNLP
;
A
#
# COMPACT_ATOMS: atom_id res chain seq x y z
N MET A 1 -28.78 41.73 5.47
CA MET A 1 -28.94 42.52 4.22
C MET A 1 -29.13 41.54 3.09
N SER A 2 -30.11 41.76 2.22
CA SER A 2 -30.66 40.74 1.32
C SER A 2 -30.39 41.08 -0.14
N TYR A 3 -29.88 40.13 -0.94
CA TYR A 3 -29.92 40.10 -2.42
C TYR A 3 -29.62 38.64 -2.89
N PRO A 4 -30.07 38.20 -4.09
CA PRO A 4 -31.07 37.13 -4.11
C PRO A 4 -30.76 35.89 -4.97
N ASP A 5 -31.61 34.88 -4.83
CA ASP A 5 -31.65 33.65 -5.63
C ASP A 5 -31.82 33.89 -7.15
N GLY A 6 -31.05 33.15 -7.94
CA GLY A 6 -31.15 33.08 -9.40
C GLY A 6 -31.55 31.69 -9.90
N ARG A 7 -32.83 31.33 -9.81
CA ARG A 7 -33.38 30.16 -10.53
C ARG A 7 -33.62 30.49 -12.00
N LEU A 8 -33.05 29.72 -12.91
CA LEU A 8 -33.47 29.64 -14.32
C LEU A 8 -33.88 28.20 -14.64
N ASN A 9 -34.98 28.05 -15.37
CA ASN A 9 -35.56 26.75 -15.65
C ASN A 9 -36.14 26.70 -17.08
N LEU A 10 -35.97 25.54 -17.71
CA LEU A 10 -36.65 25.04 -18.92
C LEU A 10 -36.36 25.67 -20.30
N GLY A 11 -36.04 24.79 -21.26
CA GLY A 11 -35.81 25.11 -22.67
C GLY A 11 -35.57 23.84 -23.51
N THR A 12 -36.53 22.91 -23.52
CA THR A 12 -36.42 21.61 -24.23
C THR A 12 -36.85 21.73 -25.69
N LEU A 13 -36.07 21.17 -26.62
CA LEU A 13 -36.50 20.96 -28.01
C LEU A 13 -36.28 19.49 -28.44
N LYS A 14 -37.36 18.87 -28.94
CA LYS A 14 -37.39 17.56 -29.61
C LYS A 14 -37.71 17.75 -31.10
N GLY A 15 -37.23 16.85 -31.95
CA GLY A 15 -37.48 16.85 -33.41
C GLY A 15 -36.53 15.89 -34.13
N VAL A 16 -36.67 14.57 -33.94
CA VAL A 16 -37.50 13.63 -34.74
C VAL A 16 -36.78 13.14 -36.00
N SER A 17 -36.66 11.81 -36.07
CA SER A 17 -36.12 11.03 -37.19
C SER A 17 -37.25 10.62 -38.15
N SER A 18 -36.93 10.42 -39.43
CA SER A 18 -37.77 9.66 -40.36
C SER A 18 -36.92 8.80 -41.30
N VAL A 19 -37.47 7.65 -41.68
CA VAL A 19 -36.84 6.57 -42.47
C VAL A 19 -37.82 6.14 -43.55
N VAL A 20 -37.28 5.62 -44.67
CA VAL A 20 -37.84 4.67 -45.68
C VAL A 20 -37.55 5.14 -47.13
N GLY A 21 -37.02 4.23 -47.96
CA GLY A 21 -36.75 4.42 -49.41
C GLY A 21 -37.88 3.85 -50.29
N PRO A 22 -37.62 3.07 -51.40
CA PRO A 22 -36.34 2.71 -52.03
C PRO A 22 -36.36 2.70 -53.59
N HIS A 23 -35.34 2.06 -54.20
CA HIS A 23 -35.21 1.51 -55.58
C HIS A 23 -34.22 2.19 -56.56
N GLY A 24 -33.40 1.36 -57.22
CA GLY A 24 -32.50 1.72 -58.34
C GLY A 24 -31.29 0.79 -58.45
N VAL A 25 -31.27 -0.10 -59.45
CA VAL A 25 -30.23 -1.13 -59.66
C VAL A 25 -29.17 -0.66 -60.67
N GLY A 26 -27.89 -1.00 -60.45
CA GLY A 26 -26.82 -0.84 -61.44
C GLY A 26 -25.48 -1.36 -60.93
N ALA A 27 -24.74 -2.14 -61.74
CA ALA A 27 -23.58 -2.93 -61.28
C ALA A 27 -22.27 -2.65 -62.03
N SER A 28 -21.15 -2.81 -61.31
CA SER A 28 -19.80 -3.13 -61.82
C SER A 28 -19.03 -1.98 -62.55
N PRO A 29 -17.72 -2.11 -62.80
CA PRO A 29 -16.73 -1.65 -61.81
C PRO A 29 -15.62 -0.76 -62.41
N ASN A 30 -14.86 -0.02 -61.59
CA ASN A 30 -13.54 0.45 -62.01
C ASN A 30 -12.60 0.89 -60.86
N ASP A 31 -11.33 0.54 -61.02
CA ASP A 31 -10.23 0.83 -60.08
C ASP A 31 -9.92 2.32 -59.92
N LYS A 32 -9.84 2.81 -58.67
CA LYS A 32 -8.97 3.94 -58.31
C LYS A 32 -8.30 3.75 -56.95
N LYS A 33 -7.00 3.49 -56.97
CA LYS A 33 -6.08 3.56 -55.82
C LYS A 33 -6.27 4.87 -55.04
N SER A 34 -6.87 4.82 -53.85
CA SER A 34 -6.85 5.93 -52.89
C SER A 34 -5.67 5.78 -51.93
N LYS A 35 -4.72 6.70 -52.07
CA LYS A 35 -3.42 6.75 -51.37
C LYS A 35 -3.53 6.54 -49.86
N ASN A 36 -2.57 5.81 -49.28
CA ASN A 36 -2.28 5.80 -47.85
C ASN A 36 -2.27 7.23 -47.28
N LYS A 37 -3.29 7.57 -46.49
CA LYS A 37 -3.13 8.62 -45.47
C LYS A 37 -2.30 8.00 -44.35
N PHE A 38 -1.06 8.43 -44.24
CA PHE A 38 -0.21 8.11 -43.08
C PHE A 38 -0.98 8.44 -41.80
N ILE A 39 -1.29 7.41 -41.01
CA ILE A 39 -1.77 7.61 -39.64
C ILE A 39 -0.58 8.16 -38.86
N ARG A 40 -0.66 9.45 -38.54
CA ARG A 40 0.19 10.19 -37.61
C ARG A 40 0.60 9.27 -36.45
N GLY A 41 1.90 9.05 -36.30
CA GLY A 41 2.44 7.93 -35.52
C GLY A 41 1.84 7.85 -34.13
N LYS A 42 1.08 6.78 -33.85
CA LYS A 42 0.68 6.45 -32.48
C LYS A 42 1.95 6.09 -31.72
N LYS A 43 2.17 6.74 -30.57
CA LYS A 43 3.16 6.29 -29.59
C LYS A 43 2.92 4.82 -29.26
N LYS A 44 3.98 4.04 -29.07
CA LYS A 44 3.86 2.66 -28.60
C LYS A 44 3.40 2.67 -27.15
N SER A 45 2.36 1.90 -26.86
CA SER A 45 1.91 1.67 -25.49
C SER A 45 2.98 0.91 -24.71
N ILE A 46 3.26 1.33 -23.49
CA ILE A 46 4.19 0.68 -22.55
C ILE A 46 3.41 -0.34 -21.71
N PHE A 47 2.24 0.06 -21.23
CA PHE A 47 1.32 -0.81 -20.50
C PHE A 47 0.25 -1.40 -21.42
N GLU A 48 -0.33 -2.52 -21.01
CA GLU A 48 -1.49 -3.11 -21.67
C GLU A 48 -2.77 -2.37 -21.26
N ASN A 49 -3.69 -2.19 -22.20
CA ASN A 49 -5.00 -1.63 -21.89
C ASN A 49 -5.79 -2.58 -20.99
N TYR A 50 -6.50 -2.03 -20.00
CA TYR A 50 -7.37 -2.82 -19.15
C TYR A 50 -8.49 -3.49 -19.96
N MET A 51 -8.89 -4.68 -19.53
CA MET A 51 -10.03 -5.40 -20.09
C MET A 51 -11.35 -4.67 -19.84
N SER A 52 -12.38 -4.98 -20.62
CA SER A 52 -13.74 -4.47 -20.36
C SER A 52 -14.30 -5.03 -19.05
N LYS A 53 -15.28 -4.36 -18.45
CA LYS A 53 -15.93 -4.84 -17.21
C LYS A 53 -16.68 -6.15 -17.46
N GLU A 54 -17.19 -6.29 -18.67
CA GLU A 54 -17.93 -7.43 -19.19
C GLU A 54 -17.00 -8.65 -19.28
N ASP A 55 -15.87 -8.52 -19.98
CA ASP A 55 -14.87 -9.59 -20.11
C ASP A 55 -14.28 -10.00 -18.76
N VAL A 56 -14.08 -9.05 -17.85
CA VAL A 56 -13.62 -9.31 -16.48
C VAL A 56 -14.67 -10.09 -15.68
N SER A 57 -15.94 -9.66 -15.73
CA SER A 57 -17.04 -10.35 -15.05
C SER A 57 -17.21 -11.79 -15.54
N GLU A 58 -17.18 -12.00 -16.86
CA GLU A 58 -17.22 -13.35 -17.42
C GLU A 58 -15.97 -14.17 -17.11
N GLY A 59 -14.78 -13.56 -17.19
CA GLY A 59 -13.51 -14.22 -16.94
C GLY A 59 -13.38 -14.74 -15.51
N LEU A 60 -13.89 -13.97 -14.53
CA LEU A 60 -14.02 -14.38 -13.13
C LEU A 60 -15.06 -15.50 -12.96
N LYS A 61 -16.25 -15.39 -13.56
CA LYS A 61 -17.28 -16.44 -13.53
C LYS A 61 -16.80 -17.78 -14.12
N ARG A 62 -15.93 -17.73 -15.12
CA ARG A 62 -15.31 -18.91 -15.74
C ARG A 62 -14.08 -19.45 -14.99
N GLY A 63 -13.62 -18.80 -13.91
CA GLY A 63 -12.37 -19.16 -13.23
C GLY A 63 -11.09 -18.90 -14.05
N THR A 64 -11.19 -18.23 -15.20
CA THR A 64 -10.07 -17.92 -16.11
C THR A 64 -9.28 -16.67 -15.69
N LEU A 65 -9.84 -15.89 -14.78
CA LEU A 65 -9.22 -14.73 -14.13
C LEU A 65 -9.31 -14.91 -12.62
N ILE A 66 -8.36 -14.31 -11.89
CA ILE A 66 -8.29 -14.38 -10.43
C ILE A 66 -8.33 -12.96 -9.87
N GLN A 67 -9.14 -12.72 -8.85
CA GLN A 67 -9.21 -11.44 -8.13
C GLN A 67 -8.44 -11.55 -6.81
N GLY A 68 -7.65 -10.53 -6.48
CA GLY A 68 -6.91 -10.48 -5.22
C GLY A 68 -6.43 -9.08 -4.84
N VAL A 69 -6.05 -8.90 -3.58
CA VAL A 69 -5.43 -7.65 -3.11
C VAL A 69 -3.95 -7.67 -3.48
N LEU A 70 -3.49 -6.64 -4.18
CA LEU A 70 -2.11 -6.53 -4.64
C LEU A 70 -1.17 -6.10 -3.51
N ARG A 71 -0.06 -6.82 -3.35
CA ARG A 71 1.01 -6.51 -2.41
C ARG A 71 2.31 -6.29 -3.18
N ILE A 72 2.93 -5.11 -3.06
CA ILE A 72 4.20 -4.79 -3.73
C ILE A 72 5.34 -4.97 -2.72
N ASN A 73 6.42 -5.65 -3.10
CA ASN A 73 7.60 -5.81 -2.25
C ASN A 73 8.30 -4.45 -2.07
N PRO A 74 8.42 -3.89 -0.84
CA PRO A 74 9.01 -2.57 -0.63
C PRO A 74 10.52 -2.52 -0.92
N LYS A 75 11.24 -3.64 -0.77
CA LYS A 75 12.69 -3.72 -1.06
C LYS A 75 12.99 -3.98 -2.55
N LYS A 76 12.07 -4.63 -3.26
CA LYS A 76 12.18 -4.95 -4.68
C LYS A 76 10.87 -4.60 -5.37
N PHE A 77 10.62 -3.31 -5.61
CA PHE A 77 9.34 -2.83 -6.14
C PHE A 77 8.97 -3.37 -7.53
N HIS A 78 9.86 -4.06 -8.23
CA HIS A 78 9.54 -4.82 -9.44
C HIS A 78 8.76 -6.11 -9.12
N GLU A 79 8.89 -6.67 -7.92
CA GLU A 79 8.16 -7.86 -7.46
C GLU A 79 6.84 -7.47 -6.80
N ALA A 80 5.74 -8.06 -7.26
CA ALA A 80 4.44 -7.95 -6.60
C ALA A 80 3.71 -9.30 -6.54
N PHE A 81 2.69 -9.39 -5.69
CA PHE A 81 2.00 -10.63 -5.35
C PHE A 81 0.50 -10.39 -5.16
N ILE A 82 -0.31 -11.40 -5.45
CA ILE A 82 -1.69 -11.50 -4.95
C ILE A 82 -1.88 -12.84 -4.20
N PRO A 83 -2.76 -12.92 -3.19
CA PRO A 83 -3.08 -14.18 -2.54
C PRO A 83 -3.68 -15.19 -3.55
N SER A 84 -3.31 -16.46 -3.43
CA SER A 84 -3.94 -17.54 -4.20
C SER A 84 -5.34 -17.82 -3.64
N PRO A 85 -6.39 -17.97 -4.48
CA PRO A 85 -7.72 -18.35 -4.02
C PRO A 85 -7.76 -19.77 -3.45
N ASP A 86 -6.80 -20.60 -3.85
CA ASP A 86 -6.69 -22.03 -3.50
C ASP A 86 -6.02 -22.25 -2.12
N GLY A 87 -5.52 -21.19 -1.47
CA GLY A 87 -4.74 -21.26 -0.22
C GLY A 87 -3.26 -21.60 -0.40
N ASP A 88 -2.85 -21.91 -1.63
CA ASP A 88 -1.45 -22.11 -2.03
C ASP A 88 -0.59 -20.83 -1.94
N ARG A 89 0.71 -20.98 -2.25
CA ARG A 89 1.65 -19.86 -2.42
C ARG A 89 1.08 -18.76 -3.33
N ASP A 90 1.21 -17.51 -2.89
CA ASP A 90 0.82 -16.31 -3.63
C ASP A 90 1.26 -16.32 -5.09
N ILE A 91 0.40 -15.77 -5.96
CA ILE A 91 0.64 -15.63 -7.39
C ILE A 91 1.57 -14.44 -7.60
N PHE A 92 2.68 -14.68 -8.30
CA PHE A 92 3.72 -13.69 -8.58
C PHE A 92 3.35 -12.80 -9.77
N ILE A 93 3.66 -11.52 -9.66
CA ILE A 93 3.52 -10.52 -10.71
C ILE A 93 4.92 -9.94 -10.99
N ASP A 94 5.44 -10.25 -12.17
CA ASP A 94 6.84 -9.96 -12.54
C ASP A 94 6.97 -8.62 -13.26
N GLY A 95 7.53 -7.62 -12.57
CA GLY A 95 7.82 -6.31 -13.12
C GLY A 95 6.63 -5.35 -13.15
N ILE A 96 6.95 -4.07 -13.33
CA ILE A 96 6.00 -2.95 -13.32
C ILE A 96 5.00 -3.07 -14.48
N VAL A 97 5.44 -3.58 -15.63
CA VAL A 97 4.59 -3.78 -16.83
C VAL A 97 3.51 -4.84 -16.56
N ALA A 98 3.85 -5.99 -15.97
CA ALA A 98 2.86 -7.00 -15.60
C ALA A 98 1.96 -6.54 -14.45
N ARG A 99 2.45 -5.66 -13.56
CA ARG A 99 1.63 -4.99 -12.54
C ARG A 99 0.62 -4.00 -13.13
N ASN A 100 0.81 -3.56 -14.38
CA ASN A 100 -0.10 -2.71 -15.16
C ASN A 100 -0.71 -1.56 -14.32
N ARG A 101 0.15 -0.65 -13.87
CA ARG A 101 -0.23 0.63 -13.22
C ARG A 101 -1.02 0.51 -11.91
N ALA A 102 -1.19 -0.70 -11.37
CA ALA A 102 -1.77 -0.92 -10.04
C ALA A 102 -0.79 -0.56 -8.92
N LEU A 103 -1.35 -0.13 -7.78
CA LEU A 103 -0.62 0.31 -6.59
C LEU A 103 -0.84 -0.68 -5.42
N ASN A 104 0.00 -0.57 -4.40
CA ASN A 104 -0.07 -1.44 -3.23
C ASN A 104 -1.43 -1.33 -2.52
N GLY A 105 -2.05 -2.46 -2.18
CA GLY A 105 -3.36 -2.53 -1.54
C GLY A 105 -4.57 -2.50 -2.48
N ASP A 106 -4.40 -2.20 -3.77
CA ASP A 106 -5.49 -2.23 -4.75
C ASP A 106 -6.12 -3.62 -4.89
N LEU A 107 -7.44 -3.66 -5.11
CA LEU A 107 -8.13 -4.89 -5.50
C LEU A 107 -8.01 -5.03 -7.03
N VAL A 108 -7.25 -6.02 -7.47
CA VAL A 108 -6.92 -6.24 -8.89
C VAL A 108 -7.48 -7.56 -9.40
N VAL A 109 -7.63 -7.65 -10.72
CA VAL A 109 -7.87 -8.91 -11.42
C VAL A 109 -6.67 -9.22 -12.30
N VAL A 110 -6.19 -10.46 -12.20
CA VAL A 110 -5.04 -10.95 -12.94
C VAL A 110 -5.42 -12.10 -13.87
N LYS A 111 -4.65 -12.22 -14.95
CA LYS A 111 -4.65 -13.38 -15.84
C LYS A 111 -3.35 -14.14 -15.64
N LEU A 112 -3.44 -15.44 -15.36
CA LEU A 112 -2.28 -16.33 -15.29
C LEU A 112 -1.52 -16.32 -16.62
N LEU A 113 -0.19 -16.32 -16.54
CA LEU A 113 0.68 -16.55 -17.68
C LEU A 113 0.78 -18.05 -17.97
N PRO A 114 1.18 -18.45 -19.20
CA PRO A 114 1.56 -19.83 -19.50
C PRO A 114 2.63 -20.36 -18.53
N GLU A 115 2.67 -21.67 -18.30
CA GLU A 115 3.54 -22.31 -17.32
C GLU A 115 5.03 -22.11 -17.62
N GLU A 116 5.39 -21.93 -18.90
CA GLU A 116 6.75 -21.62 -19.35
C GLU A 116 7.24 -20.24 -18.88
N GLN A 117 6.34 -19.39 -18.38
CA GLN A 117 6.60 -18.05 -17.85
C GLN A 117 6.44 -17.99 -16.31
N TRP A 118 6.25 -19.13 -15.64
CA TRP A 118 6.15 -19.20 -14.18
C TRP A 118 7.51 -19.04 -13.51
N LYS A 119 7.55 -18.35 -12.37
CA LYS A 119 8.81 -18.08 -11.66
C LYS A 119 9.38 -19.39 -11.15
N VAL A 120 10.61 -19.71 -11.57
CA VAL A 120 11.36 -20.86 -11.04
C VAL A 120 11.91 -20.48 -9.66
N ILE A 121 11.30 -21.00 -8.59
CA ILE A 121 11.89 -20.92 -7.26
C ILE A 121 13.03 -21.95 -7.19
N LYS A 122 14.26 -21.47 -7.02
CA LYS A 122 15.38 -22.32 -6.61
C LYS A 122 15.14 -22.71 -5.15
N PRO A 123 15.31 -24.00 -4.76
CA PRO A 123 15.32 -24.35 -3.35
C PRO A 123 16.52 -23.64 -2.70
N GLU A 124 16.24 -22.73 -1.77
CA GLU A 124 17.27 -22.09 -0.98
C GLU A 124 17.84 -23.15 -0.02
N SER A 125 19.14 -23.42 -0.13
CA SER A 125 19.87 -24.18 0.88
C SER A 125 19.87 -23.38 2.18
N SER A 126 19.53 -24.04 3.29
CA SER A 126 19.31 -23.39 4.56
C SER A 126 20.54 -22.65 5.12
N ASP A 127 20.24 -21.65 5.94
CA ASP A 127 21.11 -21.09 6.98
C ASP A 127 22.40 -20.38 6.53
N LYS A 128 22.27 -19.07 6.25
CA LYS A 128 23.22 -18.08 6.78
C LYS A 128 22.50 -16.86 7.33
N GLU A 129 22.53 -16.74 8.66
CA GLU A 129 22.31 -15.47 9.35
C GLU A 129 23.29 -14.43 8.79
N THR A 130 22.78 -13.27 8.34
CA THR A 130 23.62 -12.24 7.73
C THR A 130 24.22 -11.33 8.82
N GLU A 131 25.24 -11.85 9.51
CA GLU A 131 26.28 -11.01 10.12
C GLU A 131 26.93 -10.16 9.01
N GLY A 132 27.10 -8.86 9.27
CA GLY A 132 27.62 -7.91 8.29
C GLY A 132 29.13 -8.02 8.12
N ALA A 133 29.58 -8.67 7.05
CA ALA A 133 30.97 -8.66 6.64
C ALA A 133 31.19 -7.70 5.46
N TYR A 134 32.04 -6.71 5.70
CA TYR A 134 32.71 -5.93 4.68
C TYR A 134 33.54 -6.87 3.79
N GLU A 135 33.48 -6.71 2.47
CA GLU A 135 34.64 -6.98 1.61
C GLU A 135 34.73 -5.91 0.53
N SER A 136 35.84 -5.20 0.58
CA SER A 136 36.37 -4.38 -0.49
C SER A 136 37.06 -5.27 -1.51
N ASP A 137 36.75 -5.14 -2.79
CA ASP A 137 37.73 -5.46 -3.84
C ASP A 137 37.53 -4.60 -5.10
N LEU A 138 38.67 -4.18 -5.67
CA LEU A 138 38.77 -3.28 -6.81
C LEU A 138 38.71 -4.07 -8.13
N PRO A 139 38.05 -3.55 -9.18
CA PRO A 139 38.32 -3.97 -10.56
C PRO A 139 39.46 -3.14 -11.16
N GLU A 140 40.46 -3.82 -11.73
CA GLU A 140 41.61 -3.21 -12.40
C GLU A 140 41.24 -2.47 -13.71
N GLU A 141 41.97 -1.40 -14.04
CA GLU A 141 41.94 -0.78 -15.36
C GLU A 141 42.61 -1.70 -16.42
N ILE A 142 41.90 -2.05 -17.50
CA ILE A 142 42.53 -2.34 -18.79
C ILE A 142 41.80 -1.59 -19.92
N CYS A 143 42.59 -0.83 -20.69
CA CYS A 143 42.15 0.08 -21.75
C CYS A 143 41.70 -0.66 -23.03
N GLY A 144 40.69 -0.12 -23.73
CA GLY A 144 40.08 -0.74 -24.92
C GLY A 144 39.44 0.24 -25.93
N SER A 145 40.26 1.16 -26.48
CA SER A 145 40.07 1.87 -27.77
C SER A 145 38.64 2.18 -28.30
N HIS A 146 38.25 3.45 -28.16
CA HIS A 146 37.71 4.33 -29.21
C HIS A 146 37.10 3.70 -30.49
N LEU A 147 35.78 3.81 -30.66
CA LEU A 147 35.16 3.92 -31.98
C LEU A 147 33.99 4.92 -31.96
N GLN A 148 34.27 6.14 -32.39
CA GLN A 148 33.35 7.28 -32.36
C GLN A 148 32.47 7.28 -33.62
N GLN A 149 31.18 6.93 -33.49
CA GLN A 149 30.19 7.16 -34.56
C GLN A 149 29.06 8.10 -34.13
N SER A 150 29.12 9.30 -34.68
CA SER A 150 28.06 10.30 -34.64
C SER A 150 26.84 9.81 -35.44
N LEU A 151 25.66 9.82 -34.81
CA LEU A 151 24.39 9.72 -35.53
C LEU A 151 23.45 10.88 -35.16
N LYS A 152 22.86 11.45 -36.20
CA LYS A 152 22.07 12.68 -36.18
C LYS A 152 20.76 12.51 -35.42
N GLY A 153 20.35 13.57 -34.73
CA GLY A 153 19.06 13.61 -34.03
C GLY A 153 17.86 13.40 -34.96
N HIS A 154 16.85 12.70 -34.42
CA HIS A 154 15.48 12.72 -34.90
C HIS A 154 14.57 13.19 -33.78
N LYS A 155 13.56 13.98 -34.15
CA LYS A 155 12.51 14.44 -33.24
C LYS A 155 11.54 13.29 -32.97
N ASP A 156 10.84 13.37 -31.84
CA ASP A 156 9.86 12.38 -31.35
C ASP A 156 10.45 11.01 -30.96
N SER A 157 11.28 11.00 -29.91
CA SER A 157 11.59 9.77 -29.17
C SER A 157 10.43 9.41 -28.23
N PRO A 158 10.03 8.12 -28.12
CA PRO A 158 9.17 7.67 -27.03
C PRO A 158 9.89 7.75 -25.68
N ASP A 159 9.14 7.61 -24.58
CA ASP A 159 9.69 7.42 -23.23
C ASP A 159 10.44 6.08 -23.19
N VAL A 160 11.73 6.09 -23.54
CA VAL A 160 12.59 4.90 -23.49
C VAL A 160 12.68 4.44 -22.04
N ILE A 161 12.43 3.16 -21.80
CA ILE A 161 12.72 2.50 -20.52
C ILE A 161 14.24 2.46 -20.38
N ILE A 162 14.81 3.53 -19.81
CA ILE A 162 16.18 3.53 -19.31
C ILE A 162 16.10 3.09 -17.85
N GLU A 163 16.09 1.78 -17.64
CA GLU A 163 16.49 1.18 -16.37
C GLU A 163 18.00 1.38 -16.19
N ALA A 164 18.38 2.63 -15.91
CA ALA A 164 19.67 2.91 -15.29
C ALA A 164 19.52 2.61 -13.80
N GLN A 165 20.41 1.77 -13.29
CA GLN A 165 20.67 1.63 -11.86
C GLN A 165 21.10 3.01 -11.33
N PHE A 166 20.17 3.73 -10.72
CA PHE A 166 20.49 4.91 -9.93
C PHE A 166 20.82 4.43 -8.52
N ASP A 167 22.09 4.11 -8.33
CA ASP A 167 22.68 3.85 -7.02
C ASP A 167 22.82 5.20 -6.30
N ASP A 168 22.25 5.31 -5.10
CA ASP A 168 22.10 6.57 -4.37
C ASP A 168 23.28 6.73 -3.40
N SER A 169 24.44 7.09 -3.96
CA SER A 169 25.69 7.29 -3.23
C SER A 169 26.27 8.69 -3.47
N ASP A 170 25.65 9.71 -2.89
CA ASP A 170 26.24 11.04 -2.72
C ASP A 170 27.12 11.03 -1.44
N SER A 171 28.44 10.93 -1.62
CA SER A 171 29.42 11.00 -0.53
C SER A 171 29.77 12.45 -0.17
N GLU A 172 29.51 12.87 1.07
CA GLU A 172 29.95 14.19 1.56
C GLU A 172 31.41 14.16 2.09
N ASP A 173 32.25 15.00 1.49
CA ASP A 173 33.58 15.35 2.00
C ASP A 173 33.47 16.40 3.12
N GLY A 174 33.81 16.03 4.35
CA GLY A 174 33.63 16.91 5.52
C GLY A 174 34.65 16.68 6.65
N ARG A 175 35.88 17.19 6.50
CA ARG A 175 36.89 17.14 7.57
C ARG A 175 36.53 18.05 8.74
N GLY A 176 36.22 17.46 9.90
CA GLY A 176 36.10 18.14 11.20
C GLY A 176 36.89 17.40 12.28
N ASN A 177 37.97 17.99 12.77
CA ASN A 177 38.95 17.32 13.64
C ASN A 177 38.73 17.68 15.13
N THR A 178 38.40 16.70 15.98
CA THR A 178 38.49 16.86 17.44
C THR A 178 38.83 15.52 18.12
N GLN A 179 39.99 15.44 18.77
CA GLN A 179 40.42 14.27 19.55
C GLN A 179 40.18 14.48 21.05
N ASN A 180 39.73 13.41 21.74
CA ASN A 180 39.94 13.10 23.16
C ASN A 180 39.66 11.58 23.30
N VAL A 181 40.65 10.69 23.40
CA VAL A 181 41.48 10.35 24.58
C VAL A 181 40.75 9.40 25.57
N LEU A 182 41.13 8.10 25.52
CA LEU A 182 41.37 7.10 26.60
C LEU A 182 40.27 6.86 27.68
N VAL A 183 40.04 5.67 28.26
CA VAL A 183 40.67 4.32 28.19
C VAL A 183 39.65 3.25 28.67
N ASP A 184 40.01 1.96 28.53
CA ASP A 184 39.32 0.75 29.05
C ASP A 184 38.65 0.87 30.43
N ASP A 185 37.59 0.05 30.68
CA ASP A 185 37.71 -1.01 31.71
C ASP A 185 36.59 -2.08 31.72
N ILE A 186 36.88 -3.15 32.47
CA ILE A 186 36.01 -4.24 33.00
C ILE A 186 35.76 -5.50 32.13
N LYS A 187 35.94 -6.63 32.81
CA LYS A 187 36.19 -7.99 32.33
C LYS A 187 35.27 -8.98 33.07
N LYS A 188 34.88 -10.06 32.38
CA LYS A 188 34.84 -11.47 32.90
C LYS A 188 33.56 -12.01 33.61
N LEU A 189 33.42 -13.35 33.45
CA LEU A 189 32.56 -14.35 34.14
C LEU A 189 31.15 -14.53 33.53
N SER A 190 30.59 -15.75 33.39
CA SER A 190 30.90 -17.08 33.97
C SER A 190 30.57 -18.23 32.97
N VAL A 191 31.43 -19.24 32.78
CA VAL A 191 31.45 -20.60 33.41
C VAL A 191 30.28 -21.53 33.04
N SER A 192 30.65 -22.75 32.62
CA SER A 192 29.81 -23.87 32.17
C SER A 192 29.61 -24.95 33.25
N VAL A 193 28.56 -25.77 33.10
CA VAL A 193 28.44 -27.12 33.71
C VAL A 193 27.76 -28.08 32.71
N HIS A 194 28.28 -29.31 32.59
CA HIS A 194 27.64 -30.45 31.93
C HIS A 194 26.97 -31.35 32.99
N GLU A 195 25.93 -32.09 32.60
CA GLU A 195 25.76 -33.48 33.06
C GLU A 195 25.27 -34.41 31.94
N LYS A 196 25.43 -35.71 32.15
CA LYS A 196 25.49 -36.78 31.14
C LYS A 196 24.50 -37.89 31.47
N GLY A 197 23.99 -38.61 30.48
CA GLY A 197 23.17 -39.82 30.70
C GLY A 197 23.13 -40.71 29.46
N GLU A 198 23.86 -41.82 29.50
CA GLU A 198 23.84 -42.89 28.49
C GLU A 198 22.90 -44.03 28.92
N THR A 199 22.36 -44.80 27.97
CA THR A 199 22.32 -46.27 28.09
C THR A 199 22.16 -46.96 26.74
N ASP A 200 22.86 -48.09 26.63
CA ASP A 200 23.42 -48.76 25.45
C ASP A 200 22.52 -49.84 24.79
N ALA A 201 23.02 -50.38 23.67
CA ALA A 201 22.99 -51.79 23.24
C ALA A 201 22.07 -52.24 22.08
N GLY A 202 22.69 -52.71 20.98
CA GLY A 202 22.03 -53.55 19.96
C GLY A 202 22.69 -53.58 18.57
N ALA A 203 23.51 -54.61 18.29
CA ALA A 203 24.09 -54.92 16.97
C ALA A 203 24.25 -56.47 16.83
N PRO A 204 24.67 -57.07 15.69
CA PRO A 204 24.85 -56.56 14.31
C PRO A 204 24.33 -57.50 13.16
N SER A 205 24.44 -57.02 11.91
CA SER A 205 24.82 -57.76 10.67
C SER A 205 23.93 -58.85 10.04
N ALA A 206 23.58 -58.66 8.75
CA ALA A 206 23.70 -59.68 7.68
C ALA A 206 23.73 -59.04 6.28
N LYS A 207 24.54 -59.57 5.36
CA LYS A 207 24.65 -59.14 3.94
C LYS A 207 23.82 -60.03 3.01
N VAL A 208 23.31 -59.50 1.89
CA VAL A 208 23.01 -60.27 0.66
C VAL A 208 23.32 -59.42 -0.59
N GLU A 209 23.84 -60.09 -1.62
CA GLU A 209 24.43 -59.55 -2.87
C GLU A 209 23.88 -60.41 -4.05
N SER A 210 23.63 -59.95 -5.29
CA SER A 210 23.84 -58.64 -5.95
C SER A 210 23.10 -58.55 -7.31
N THR A 211 23.26 -57.44 -8.05
CA THR A 211 23.19 -57.30 -9.54
C THR A 211 21.82 -57.26 -10.26
N SER A 212 21.48 -56.12 -10.86
CA SER A 212 21.47 -55.93 -12.34
C SER A 212 20.96 -54.53 -12.75
N MET A 213 21.35 -54.06 -13.94
CA MET A 213 21.10 -52.68 -14.41
C MET A 213 19.77 -52.54 -15.17
N ALA A 214 19.08 -51.42 -14.92
CA ALA A 214 18.36 -50.68 -15.94
C ALA A 214 18.47 -49.18 -15.62
N GLN A 215 19.12 -48.40 -16.47
CA GLN A 215 19.06 -46.95 -16.42
C GLN A 215 17.79 -46.49 -17.14
N ASP A 216 16.98 -45.64 -16.52
CA ASP A 216 16.33 -44.58 -17.28
C ASP A 216 16.11 -43.30 -16.44
N THR A 217 16.19 -42.17 -17.15
CA THR A 217 15.63 -40.85 -16.86
C THR A 217 15.86 -40.22 -15.47
N ARG A 218 17.02 -39.55 -15.38
CA ARG A 218 17.26 -38.28 -14.66
C ARG A 218 16.07 -37.74 -13.84
N ALA A 219 16.10 -37.98 -12.53
CA ALA A 219 15.42 -37.10 -11.58
C ALA A 219 16.13 -35.73 -11.59
N SER A 220 15.70 -34.82 -12.48
CA SER A 220 15.99 -33.40 -12.30
C SER A 220 15.38 -32.94 -10.98
N PRO A 221 16.03 -32.07 -10.19
CA PRO A 221 15.38 -31.47 -9.03
C PRO A 221 14.10 -30.80 -9.53
N GLU A 222 12.95 -31.20 -8.98
CA GLU A 222 11.66 -30.64 -9.38
C GLU A 222 11.73 -29.13 -9.19
N ARG A 223 11.67 -28.40 -10.30
CA ARG A 223 11.64 -26.94 -10.29
C ARG A 223 10.35 -26.56 -9.60
N SER A 224 10.40 -26.11 -8.35
CA SER A 224 9.20 -25.65 -7.67
C SER A 224 8.74 -24.35 -8.34
N LEU A 225 7.79 -24.47 -9.27
CA LEU A 225 7.27 -23.32 -10.01
C LEU A 225 6.31 -22.52 -9.11
N GLN A 226 6.33 -21.21 -9.28
CA GLN A 226 5.36 -20.29 -8.70
C GLN A 226 4.56 -19.66 -9.84
N ARG A 227 3.24 -19.76 -9.74
CA ARG A 227 2.27 -19.21 -10.71
C ARG A 227 2.58 -17.74 -10.95
N SER A 228 2.92 -17.39 -12.19
CA SER A 228 3.08 -15.99 -12.61
C SER A 228 1.80 -15.48 -13.27
N ALA A 229 1.48 -14.21 -13.09
CA ALA A 229 0.31 -13.55 -13.70
C ALA A 229 0.61 -12.10 -14.10
N LYS A 230 -0.31 -11.51 -14.86
CA LYS A 230 -0.34 -10.07 -15.16
C LYS A 230 -1.69 -9.46 -14.77
N VAL A 231 -1.66 -8.23 -14.28
CA VAL A 231 -2.85 -7.42 -13.96
C VAL A 231 -3.54 -6.99 -15.26
N VAL A 232 -4.83 -7.33 -15.37
CA VAL A 232 -5.67 -6.99 -16.53
C VAL A 232 -6.78 -6.00 -16.20
N TYR A 233 -7.06 -5.78 -14.90
CA TYR A 233 -8.05 -4.80 -14.43
C TYR A 233 -7.77 -4.39 -12.97
N ILE A 234 -8.14 -3.16 -12.61
CA ILE A 234 -8.21 -2.70 -11.21
C ILE A 234 -9.69 -2.54 -10.85
N VAL A 235 -10.19 -3.40 -9.95
CA VAL A 235 -11.59 -3.43 -9.53
C VAL A 235 -11.87 -2.29 -8.55
N GLU A 236 -11.00 -2.14 -7.55
CA GLU A 236 -11.15 -1.13 -6.50
C GLU A 236 -9.81 -0.44 -6.24
N LYS A 237 -9.84 0.89 -6.32
CA LYS A 237 -8.69 1.77 -6.09
C LYS A 237 -8.53 2.06 -4.59
N LYS A 238 -8.04 1.09 -3.82
CA LYS A 238 -7.89 1.18 -2.36
C LYS A 238 -6.70 2.03 -1.89
N HIS A 239 -5.60 2.07 -2.63
CA HIS A 239 -4.50 2.99 -2.33
C HIS A 239 -5.01 4.44 -2.37
N SER A 240 -4.60 5.29 -1.41
CA SER A 240 -5.08 6.69 -1.26
C SER A 240 -4.82 7.58 -2.49
N ARG A 241 -3.82 7.22 -3.29
CA ARG A 241 -3.23 8.00 -4.40
C ARG A 241 -2.53 9.29 -3.95
N ALA A 242 -2.47 9.57 -2.65
CA ALA A 242 -1.50 10.50 -2.10
C ALA A 242 -0.16 9.79 -1.87
N ALA A 243 0.93 10.55 -1.92
CA ALA A 243 2.25 10.11 -1.48
C ALA A 243 3.05 11.31 -0.97
N THR A 244 3.89 11.06 0.03
CA THR A 244 4.87 12.01 0.56
C THR A 244 6.19 11.83 -0.18
N GLY A 245 6.94 12.92 -0.41
CA GLY A 245 8.21 12.85 -1.13
C GLY A 245 8.72 14.20 -1.64
N PHE A 246 9.66 14.16 -2.58
CA PHE A 246 10.48 15.30 -2.98
C PHE A 246 10.28 15.66 -4.46
N ILE A 247 10.38 16.95 -4.80
CA ILE A 247 10.40 17.44 -6.18
C ILE A 247 11.84 17.67 -6.68
N LYS A 248 12.16 17.15 -7.87
CA LYS A 248 13.42 17.39 -8.58
C LYS A 248 13.11 17.83 -10.02
N LEU A 249 13.99 18.63 -10.62
CA LEU A 249 13.89 18.94 -12.06
C LEU A 249 14.21 17.68 -12.89
N LEU A 250 13.62 17.56 -14.07
CA LEU A 250 13.94 16.47 -15.00
C LEU A 250 15.39 16.59 -15.50
N ALA A 251 16.06 15.45 -15.72
CA ALA A 251 17.48 15.43 -16.10
C ALA A 251 17.72 15.97 -17.53
N ASP A 252 16.87 15.61 -18.50
CA ASP A 252 16.99 16.09 -19.87
C ASP A 252 16.40 17.50 -20.04
N LYS A 253 17.26 18.50 -19.90
CA LYS A 253 16.95 19.93 -20.05
C LYS A 253 16.46 20.32 -21.45
N ASN A 254 16.66 19.48 -22.47
CA ASN A 254 16.25 19.77 -23.85
C ASN A 254 14.86 19.24 -24.19
N SER A 255 14.30 18.34 -23.38
CA SER A 255 12.97 17.77 -23.59
C SER A 255 11.84 18.80 -23.48
N GLU A 256 10.76 18.61 -24.25
CA GLU A 256 9.52 19.37 -24.06
C GLU A 256 8.90 19.08 -22.68
N LEU A 257 9.14 17.89 -22.11
CA LEU A 257 8.68 17.52 -20.77
C LEU A 257 9.34 18.36 -19.68
N PHE A 258 10.65 18.64 -19.79
CA PHE A 258 11.39 19.50 -18.85
C PHE A 258 10.82 20.92 -18.75
N ARG A 259 10.23 21.43 -19.84
CA ARG A 259 9.59 22.75 -19.86
C ARG A 259 8.18 22.77 -19.31
N LYS A 260 7.62 21.61 -18.94
CA LYS A 260 6.23 21.44 -18.51
C LYS A 260 6.07 20.78 -17.15
N TYR A 261 7.01 19.90 -16.77
CA TYR A 261 6.91 19.05 -15.59
C TYR A 261 8.19 19.03 -14.74
N ALA A 262 7.99 18.98 -13.43
CA ALA A 262 8.96 18.45 -12.47
C ALA A 262 8.76 16.94 -12.31
N LEU A 263 9.75 16.27 -11.70
CA LEU A 263 9.66 14.88 -11.27
C LEU A 263 9.50 14.84 -9.75
N PHE A 264 8.37 14.33 -9.28
CA PHE A 264 8.16 13.99 -7.88
C PHE A 264 8.60 12.54 -7.63
N SER A 265 9.38 12.36 -6.58
CA SER A 265 9.90 11.08 -6.11
C SER A 265 9.29 10.76 -4.75
N PRO A 266 8.33 9.82 -4.68
CA PRO A 266 7.77 9.34 -3.42
C PRO A 266 8.84 8.73 -2.50
N SER A 267 8.64 8.86 -1.20
CA SER A 267 9.43 8.14 -0.18
C SER A 267 9.11 6.63 -0.17
N ASP A 268 7.84 6.24 -0.38
CA ASP A 268 7.47 4.85 -0.59
C ASP A 268 7.83 4.38 -2.01
N HIS A 269 8.89 3.56 -2.12
CA HIS A 269 9.34 2.96 -3.39
C HIS A 269 8.32 2.06 -4.09
N ARG A 270 7.22 1.66 -3.42
CA ARG A 270 6.10 0.94 -4.07
C ARG A 270 5.27 1.85 -4.97
N VAL A 271 5.31 3.17 -4.75
CA VAL A 271 4.62 4.20 -5.53
C VAL A 271 5.54 4.64 -6.70
N PRO A 272 5.03 4.76 -7.94
CA PRO A 272 5.85 5.25 -9.06
C PRO A 272 6.27 6.70 -8.87
N ARG A 273 7.39 7.10 -9.50
CA ARG A 273 7.70 8.53 -9.70
C ARG A 273 6.58 9.19 -10.52
N ILE A 274 6.35 10.47 -10.27
CA ILE A 274 5.16 11.20 -10.73
C ILE A 274 5.59 12.49 -11.46
N TYR A 275 5.07 12.72 -12.66
CA TYR A 275 5.16 14.03 -13.32
C TYR A 275 4.22 15.03 -12.64
N VAL A 276 4.77 16.16 -12.23
CA VAL A 276 4.04 17.28 -11.61
C VAL A 276 4.13 18.50 -12.51
N PRO A 277 3.01 19.13 -12.95
CA PRO A 277 3.06 20.34 -13.77
C PRO A 277 3.84 21.46 -13.07
N LEU A 278 4.77 22.11 -13.77
CA LEU A 278 5.60 23.17 -13.17
C LEU A 278 4.79 24.36 -12.61
N LYS A 279 3.59 24.58 -13.14
CA LYS A 279 2.62 25.58 -12.63
C LYS A 279 2.08 25.27 -11.22
N ASP A 280 2.20 24.02 -10.77
CA ASP A 280 1.76 23.54 -9.46
C ASP A 280 2.94 23.51 -8.45
N CYS A 281 4.17 23.73 -8.91
CA CYS A 281 5.37 23.86 -8.08
C CYS A 281 5.51 25.29 -7.50
N PRO A 282 6.33 25.48 -6.44
CA PRO A 282 6.73 26.81 -5.98
C PRO A 282 7.33 27.66 -7.11
N GLN A 283 7.00 28.96 -7.16
CA GLN A 283 7.34 29.82 -8.29
C GLN A 283 8.86 29.98 -8.52
N ASP A 284 9.65 29.88 -7.48
CA ASP A 284 11.11 29.94 -7.49
C ASP A 284 11.79 28.56 -7.53
N PHE A 285 11.04 27.45 -7.51
CA PHE A 285 11.61 26.10 -7.67
C PHE A 285 12.42 25.96 -8.96
N MET A 286 12.00 26.60 -10.05
CA MET A 286 12.72 26.58 -11.34
C MET A 286 14.05 27.33 -11.30
N THR A 287 14.20 28.33 -10.43
CA THR A 287 15.42 29.15 -10.32
C THR A 287 16.35 28.66 -9.21
N ARG A 288 15.78 28.14 -8.11
CA ARG A 288 16.51 27.63 -6.94
C ARG A 288 15.98 26.25 -6.50
N PRO A 289 16.11 25.20 -7.34
CA PRO A 289 15.58 23.87 -7.03
C PRO A 289 16.29 23.21 -5.83
N LYS A 290 17.51 23.63 -5.50
CA LYS A 290 18.29 23.10 -4.37
C LYS A 290 17.71 23.50 -3.01
N ASP A 291 17.08 24.67 -2.90
CA ASP A 291 16.41 25.15 -1.68
C ASP A 291 15.30 24.18 -1.22
N TYR A 292 14.78 23.36 -2.15
CA TYR A 292 13.72 22.38 -1.94
C TYR A 292 14.24 20.94 -1.84
N ALA A 293 15.56 20.71 -1.86
CA ALA A 293 16.13 19.36 -1.91
C ALA A 293 15.74 18.48 -0.71
N ASN A 294 15.60 19.08 0.47
CA ASN A 294 15.16 18.42 1.70
C ASN A 294 13.72 18.81 2.12
N THR A 295 12.95 19.45 1.23
CA THR A 295 11.57 19.85 1.52
C THR A 295 10.59 18.76 1.10
N LEU A 296 9.79 18.27 2.05
CA LEU A 296 8.72 17.31 1.80
C LEU A 296 7.49 17.98 1.20
N PHE A 297 6.87 17.28 0.26
CA PHE A 297 5.61 17.65 -0.37
C PHE A 297 4.64 16.46 -0.41
N ILE A 298 3.34 16.77 -0.43
CA ILE A 298 2.32 15.82 -0.84
C ILE A 298 2.08 15.96 -2.35
N CYS A 299 2.13 14.84 -3.07
CA CYS A 299 1.61 14.75 -4.44
C CYS A 299 0.44 13.77 -4.48
N ARG A 300 -0.58 14.08 -5.29
CA ARG A 300 -1.70 13.16 -5.57
C ARG A 300 -1.65 12.69 -7.01
N ILE A 301 -1.65 11.39 -7.24
CA ILE A 301 -1.74 10.76 -8.57
C ILE A 301 -3.15 10.99 -9.13
N VAL A 302 -3.23 11.68 -10.28
CA VAL A 302 -4.50 11.99 -10.95
C VAL A 302 -4.77 11.07 -12.15
N ASP A 303 -3.73 10.60 -12.84
CA ASP A 303 -3.84 9.72 -14.02
C ASP A 303 -2.56 8.88 -14.20
N TRP A 304 -2.65 7.76 -14.91
CA TRP A 304 -1.49 7.00 -15.38
C TRP A 304 -1.79 6.35 -16.74
N LYS A 305 -1.34 7.01 -17.80
CA LYS A 305 -1.60 6.62 -19.18
C LYS A 305 -0.77 5.42 -19.60
N GLU A 306 -1.29 4.62 -20.52
CA GLU A 306 -0.58 3.43 -21.00
C GLU A 306 0.70 3.74 -21.79
N ASP A 307 0.86 4.97 -22.30
CA ASP A 307 2.03 5.43 -23.06
C ASP A 307 3.11 6.14 -22.25
N SER A 308 3.04 6.16 -20.91
CA SER A 308 4.05 6.85 -20.07
C SER A 308 4.51 6.04 -18.85
N ASN A 309 5.83 6.00 -18.64
CA ASN A 309 6.49 5.27 -17.56
C ASN A 309 6.12 5.78 -16.16
N PHE A 310 5.82 7.09 -16.04
CA PHE A 310 5.53 7.74 -14.77
C PHE A 310 4.06 8.14 -14.69
N ALA A 311 3.53 8.19 -13.47
CA ALA A 311 2.17 8.68 -13.23
C ALA A 311 2.12 10.20 -13.49
N LEU A 312 0.92 10.73 -13.76
CA LEU A 312 0.65 12.16 -13.72
C LEU A 312 0.03 12.51 -12.37
N GLY A 313 0.50 13.58 -11.74
CA GLY A 313 -0.01 14.03 -10.45
C GLY A 313 -0.18 15.53 -10.35
N GLN A 314 -0.72 15.94 -9.21
CA GLN A 314 -0.87 17.32 -8.78
C GLN A 314 -0.13 17.49 -7.44
N LEU A 315 0.71 18.52 -7.33
CA LEU A 315 1.30 18.90 -6.05
C LEU A 315 0.20 19.51 -5.17
N ALA A 316 0.00 18.97 -3.98
CA ALA A 316 -1.07 19.41 -3.09
C ALA A 316 -0.59 20.48 -2.10
N LYS A 317 0.53 20.22 -1.40
CA LYS A 317 1.13 21.14 -0.43
C LYS A 317 2.60 20.84 -0.18
N SER A 318 3.33 21.85 0.30
CA SER A 318 4.61 21.70 1.00
C SER A 318 4.31 21.37 2.46
N LEU A 319 4.99 20.38 3.03
CA LEU A 319 4.85 19.96 4.43
C LEU A 319 5.86 20.70 5.32
N GLY A 320 7.13 20.72 4.92
CA GLY A 320 8.23 21.26 5.71
C GLY A 320 9.55 20.56 5.35
N GLN A 321 10.54 20.61 6.24
CA GLN A 321 11.78 19.85 6.05
C GLN A 321 11.58 18.37 6.39
N ALA A 322 12.26 17.48 5.66
CA ALA A 322 12.28 16.04 5.98
C ALA A 322 13.02 15.78 7.29
N GLY A 323 12.57 14.79 8.05
CA GLY A 323 13.06 14.48 9.39
C GLY A 323 12.45 15.31 10.53
N GLU A 324 11.69 16.37 10.22
CA GLU A 324 10.94 17.13 11.23
C GLU A 324 9.62 16.41 11.58
N ILE A 325 9.27 16.40 12.88
CA ILE A 325 8.16 15.57 13.40
C ILE A 325 6.81 15.95 12.79
N GLU A 326 6.45 17.24 12.75
CA GLU A 326 5.13 17.68 12.26
C GLU A 326 4.97 17.42 10.74
N PRO A 327 5.93 17.78 9.85
CA PRO A 327 5.86 17.44 8.43
C PRO A 327 5.75 15.94 8.14
N GLU A 328 6.53 15.09 8.83
CA GLU A 328 6.49 13.64 8.64
C GLU A 328 5.16 13.05 9.14
N THR A 329 4.67 13.51 10.30
CA THR A 329 3.38 13.06 10.87
C THR A 329 2.22 13.39 9.93
N GLU A 330 2.15 14.64 9.45
CA GLU A 330 1.13 15.07 8.51
C GLU A 330 1.24 14.34 7.15
N GLY A 331 2.47 14.00 6.75
CA GLY A 331 2.79 13.15 5.61
C GLY A 331 2.18 11.75 5.73
N ILE A 332 2.44 11.06 6.85
CA ILE A 332 1.94 9.71 7.13
C ILE A 332 0.40 9.69 7.17
N LEU A 333 -0.22 10.62 7.90
CA LEU A 333 -1.68 10.72 7.98
C LEU A 333 -2.30 10.88 6.58
N THR A 334 -1.74 11.77 5.77
CA THR A 334 -2.22 12.04 4.40
C THR A 334 -2.03 10.83 3.46
N GLU A 335 -0.90 10.13 3.54
CA GLU A 335 -0.59 8.97 2.70
C GLU A 335 -1.52 7.78 2.99
N TYR A 336 -1.84 7.54 4.27
CA TYR A 336 -2.74 6.46 4.69
C TYR A 336 -4.22 6.84 4.64
N GLY A 337 -4.55 8.08 4.25
CA GLY A 337 -5.93 8.56 4.11
C GLY A 337 -6.65 8.75 5.44
N VAL A 338 -5.91 9.03 6.51
CA VAL A 338 -6.47 9.42 7.81
C VAL A 338 -6.91 10.88 7.70
N ASP A 339 -8.18 11.15 8.02
CA ASP A 339 -8.68 12.51 8.15
C ASP A 339 -8.28 13.05 9.54
N PHE A 340 -7.62 14.20 9.53
CA PHE A 340 -7.16 14.93 10.71
C PHE A 340 -7.66 16.38 10.70
N SER A 341 -8.64 16.70 9.84
CA SER A 341 -9.30 17.99 9.84
C SER A 341 -10.24 18.16 11.03
N ASP A 342 -10.46 19.42 11.44
CA ASP A 342 -11.45 19.74 12.46
C ASP A 342 -12.86 19.30 12.03
N PHE A 343 -13.66 18.78 12.97
CA PHE A 343 -15.05 18.43 12.70
C PHE A 343 -15.85 19.64 12.19
N SER A 344 -16.66 19.44 11.16
CA SER A 344 -17.46 20.51 10.57
C SER A 344 -18.55 21.02 11.53
N SER A 345 -19.00 22.25 11.33
CA SER A 345 -20.03 22.88 12.17
C SER A 345 -21.30 22.05 12.25
N GLU A 346 -21.71 21.39 11.17
CA GLU A 346 -22.90 20.52 11.13
C GLU A 346 -22.74 19.29 12.04
N VAL A 347 -21.51 18.78 12.22
CA VAL A 347 -21.19 17.69 13.16
C VAL A 347 -21.18 18.21 14.60
N LEU A 348 -20.62 19.39 14.83
CA LEU A 348 -20.60 20.03 16.15
C LEU A 348 -22.00 20.45 16.63
N GLU A 349 -22.90 20.84 15.73
CA GLU A 349 -24.31 21.14 16.02
C GLU A 349 -25.09 19.91 16.52
N CYS A 350 -24.64 18.69 16.18
CA CYS A 350 -25.22 17.45 16.68
C CYS A 350 -24.86 17.16 18.15
N LEU A 351 -23.90 17.87 18.74
CA LEU A 351 -23.53 17.73 20.15
C LEU A 351 -24.57 18.37 21.08
N PRO A 352 -24.65 17.95 22.37
CA PRO A 352 -25.54 18.58 23.34
C PRO A 352 -25.20 20.06 23.56
N GLN A 353 -26.10 20.95 23.13
CA GLN A 353 -25.90 22.40 23.18
C GLN A 353 -25.97 22.99 24.61
N ASN A 354 -26.59 22.27 25.55
CA ASN A 354 -26.69 22.68 26.95
C ASN A 354 -25.43 22.26 27.72
N LEU A 355 -24.45 23.15 27.81
CA LEU A 355 -23.19 22.94 28.53
C LEU A 355 -23.12 23.76 29.84
N PRO A 356 -22.60 23.21 30.96
CA PRO A 356 -22.13 21.83 31.12
C PRO A 356 -23.27 20.82 31.02
N TRP A 357 -23.03 19.72 30.29
CA TRP A 357 -24.05 18.69 30.09
C TRP A 357 -24.36 17.98 31.39
N THR A 358 -25.64 17.71 31.64
CA THR A 358 -26.11 16.91 32.77
C THR A 358 -27.17 15.93 32.30
N ILE A 359 -27.26 14.81 33.01
CA ILE A 359 -28.19 13.72 32.71
C ILE A 359 -29.64 14.20 32.91
N PRO A 360 -30.53 14.09 31.90
CA PRO A 360 -31.93 14.48 32.03
C PRO A 360 -32.66 13.68 33.14
N PRO A 361 -33.49 14.32 33.99
CA PRO A 361 -34.19 13.67 35.11
C PRO A 361 -34.99 12.42 34.73
N GLU A 362 -35.56 12.38 33.53
CA GLU A 362 -36.33 11.28 32.99
C GLU A 362 -35.52 10.00 32.73
N GLU A 363 -34.20 10.10 32.51
CA GLU A 363 -33.35 8.93 32.25
C GLU A 363 -33.12 8.10 33.53
N PHE A 364 -33.11 8.72 34.72
CA PHE A 364 -32.99 8.01 36.00
C PHE A 364 -34.15 7.06 36.28
N SER A 365 -35.32 7.29 35.67
CA SER A 365 -36.47 6.38 35.76
C SER A 365 -36.38 5.19 34.78
N LYS A 366 -35.58 5.30 33.72
CA LYS A 366 -35.49 4.30 32.64
C LYS A 366 -34.32 3.32 32.79
N ARG A 367 -33.30 3.70 33.57
CA ARG A 367 -32.02 2.98 33.67
C ARG A 367 -31.72 2.62 35.12
N ARG A 368 -30.90 1.58 35.33
CA ARG A 368 -30.47 1.20 36.69
C ARG A 368 -29.40 2.17 37.19
N ASP A 369 -29.66 2.80 38.32
CA ASP A 369 -28.70 3.64 39.04
C ASP A 369 -27.66 2.77 39.78
N LEU A 370 -26.40 2.86 39.38
CA LEU A 370 -25.26 2.17 40.00
C LEU A 370 -24.30 3.13 40.73
N ARG A 371 -24.62 4.43 40.84
CA ARG A 371 -23.71 5.47 41.40
C ARG A 371 -23.37 5.28 42.89
N LYS A 372 -23.96 4.28 43.55
CA LYS A 372 -23.68 3.90 44.94
C LYS A 372 -22.74 2.70 45.07
N ASP A 373 -22.47 1.97 43.98
CA ASP A 373 -21.50 0.88 43.98
C ASP A 373 -20.08 1.44 43.76
N CYS A 374 -19.07 0.72 44.23
CA CYS A 374 -17.67 1.09 43.99
C CYS A 374 -17.29 0.72 42.55
N VAL A 375 -17.17 1.74 41.71
CA VAL A 375 -16.80 1.64 40.29
C VAL A 375 -15.51 2.41 40.07
N PHE A 376 -14.57 1.85 39.31
CA PHE A 376 -13.26 2.44 39.02
C PHE A 376 -12.75 1.98 37.64
N THR A 377 -11.82 2.73 37.05
CA THR A 377 -11.16 2.41 35.76
C THR A 377 -9.70 2.00 36.02
N ILE A 378 -9.02 1.40 35.03
CA ILE A 378 -7.61 1.00 35.12
C ILE A 378 -6.89 1.33 33.81
N ASP A 379 -6.31 2.52 33.73
CA ASP A 379 -5.83 3.11 32.48
C ASP A 379 -4.36 3.55 32.58
N PRO A 380 -3.67 3.77 31.44
CA PRO A 380 -2.40 4.49 31.41
C PRO A 380 -2.53 5.88 32.04
N SER A 381 -1.48 6.36 32.69
CA SER A 381 -1.45 7.68 33.34
C SER A 381 -1.65 8.88 32.40
N THR A 382 -1.62 8.65 31.09
CA THR A 382 -1.82 9.64 30.02
C THR A 382 -3.18 9.52 29.32
N ALA A 383 -4.07 8.63 29.74
CA ALA A 383 -5.39 8.43 29.14
C ALA A 383 -6.23 9.73 29.16
N ARG A 384 -7.03 9.94 28.10
CA ARG A 384 -7.88 11.13 27.90
C ARG A 384 -9.36 10.77 27.76
N ASP A 385 -9.59 9.59 27.21
CA ASP A 385 -10.81 8.89 26.90
C ASP A 385 -10.83 7.60 27.72
N LEU A 386 -11.91 7.41 28.51
CA LEU A 386 -12.06 6.27 29.43
C LEU A 386 -13.28 5.45 28.98
N ASP A 387 -13.02 4.40 28.18
CA ASP A 387 -14.07 3.62 27.51
C ASP A 387 -14.72 2.55 28.40
N ASP A 388 -14.05 2.10 29.47
CA ASP A 388 -14.56 1.07 30.36
C ASP A 388 -14.35 1.36 31.85
N ALA A 389 -15.15 0.69 32.67
CA ALA A 389 -15.08 0.75 34.12
C ALA A 389 -15.46 -0.60 34.75
N LEU A 390 -14.85 -0.89 35.90
CA LEU A 390 -14.96 -2.16 36.61
C LEU A 390 -15.62 -1.95 37.98
N SER A 391 -16.37 -2.95 38.44
CA SER A 391 -16.73 -3.11 39.85
C SER A 391 -16.65 -4.57 40.28
N CYS A 392 -16.34 -4.79 41.56
CA CYS A 392 -16.23 -6.12 42.15
C CYS A 392 -16.82 -6.11 43.56
N LYS A 393 -17.71 -7.06 43.86
CA LYS A 393 -18.50 -7.10 45.10
C LYS A 393 -18.65 -8.52 45.61
N LEU A 394 -18.21 -8.77 46.84
CA LEU A 394 -18.47 -10.03 47.53
C LEU A 394 -19.94 -10.06 47.99
N LEU A 395 -20.65 -11.13 47.64
CA LEU A 395 -22.04 -11.38 48.03
C LEU A 395 -22.11 -12.18 49.33
N ALA A 396 -23.25 -12.10 50.02
CA ALA A 396 -23.47 -12.76 51.31
C ALA A 396 -23.40 -14.29 51.26
N ASP A 397 -23.48 -14.89 50.07
CA ASP A 397 -23.34 -16.33 49.83
C ASP A 397 -21.91 -16.76 49.41
N GLY A 398 -20.93 -15.86 49.55
CA GLY A 398 -19.53 -16.12 49.22
C GLY A 398 -19.18 -16.04 47.74
N ARG A 399 -20.16 -15.73 46.87
CA ARG A 399 -19.92 -15.48 45.44
C ARG A 399 -19.41 -14.06 45.20
N ILE A 400 -18.72 -13.87 44.08
CA ILE A 400 -18.23 -12.55 43.66
C ILE A 400 -19.05 -12.10 42.46
N GLU A 401 -19.70 -10.94 42.57
CA GLU A 401 -20.27 -10.23 41.44
C GLU A 401 -19.20 -9.30 40.86
N MET A 402 -18.78 -9.56 39.63
CA MET A 402 -17.94 -8.65 38.85
C MET A 402 -18.81 -8.00 37.78
N SER A 403 -18.68 -6.69 37.59
CA SER A 403 -19.31 -5.99 36.47
C SER A 403 -18.25 -5.26 35.65
N LEU A 404 -18.29 -5.49 34.33
CA LEU A 404 -17.63 -4.67 33.34
C LEU A 404 -18.66 -3.71 32.76
N GLN A 405 -18.33 -2.43 32.68
CA GLN A 405 -19.17 -1.37 32.13
C GLN A 405 -18.39 -0.76 30.97
N PHE A 406 -19.02 -0.53 29.83
CA PHE A 406 -18.37 0.05 28.67
C PHE A 406 -19.28 1.06 27.97
N TRP A 407 -18.64 2.07 27.40
CA TRP A 407 -19.27 3.15 26.66
C TRP A 407 -19.65 2.70 25.26
N VAL A 408 -20.92 2.88 24.91
CA VAL A 408 -21.43 2.68 23.55
C VAL A 408 -22.08 3.97 23.09
N ALA A 409 -21.34 4.74 22.30
CA ALA A 409 -21.87 5.87 21.55
C ALA A 409 -22.53 5.37 20.26
N ASN A 410 -23.77 5.80 20.05
CA ASN A 410 -24.45 5.81 18.75
C ASN A 410 -24.55 7.29 18.32
N SER A 411 -24.60 7.55 17.00
CA SER A 411 -24.79 8.86 16.34
C SER A 411 -25.92 9.76 16.89
N VAL A 412 -26.75 9.28 17.81
CA VAL A 412 -27.86 10.03 18.42
C VAL A 412 -27.81 10.02 19.96
N HIS A 413 -27.12 9.06 20.58
CA HIS A 413 -27.15 8.84 22.03
C HIS A 413 -25.93 8.06 22.53
N THR A 414 -25.41 8.45 23.69
CA THR A 414 -24.43 7.67 24.44
C THR A 414 -25.12 6.80 25.50
N TYR A 415 -24.81 5.50 25.53
CA TYR A 415 -25.30 4.55 26.52
C TYR A 415 -24.14 3.83 27.20
N VAL A 416 -24.26 3.59 28.52
CA VAL A 416 -23.41 2.60 29.19
C VAL A 416 -24.09 1.24 29.05
N VAL A 417 -23.36 0.28 28.49
CA VAL A 417 -23.74 -1.13 28.56
C VAL A 417 -22.93 -1.74 29.69
N SER A 418 -23.54 -2.57 30.53
CA SER A 418 -22.77 -3.31 31.55
C SER A 418 -23.11 -4.79 31.53
N LEU A 419 -22.03 -5.56 31.66
CA LEU A 419 -22.02 -7.01 31.68
C LEU A 419 -21.67 -7.45 33.10
N ALA A 420 -22.65 -8.00 33.80
CA ALA A 420 -22.44 -8.54 35.14
C ALA A 420 -22.24 -10.07 35.07
N ALA A 421 -21.17 -10.56 35.68
CA ALA A 421 -20.88 -11.98 35.84
C ALA A 421 -20.77 -12.33 37.33
N VAL A 422 -21.51 -13.34 37.77
CA VAL A 422 -21.41 -13.86 39.15
C VAL A 422 -20.57 -15.13 39.15
N TYR A 423 -19.42 -15.07 39.80
CA TYR A 423 -18.48 -16.17 39.98
C TYR A 423 -18.70 -16.89 41.32
N SER A 424 -18.58 -18.22 41.32
CA SER A 424 -18.70 -19.06 42.52
C SER A 424 -17.41 -19.86 42.71
N PRO A 425 -16.64 -19.64 43.79
CA PRO A 425 -15.44 -20.43 44.06
C PRO A 425 -15.76 -21.94 44.08
N GLY A 426 -15.08 -22.72 43.25
CA GLY A 426 -15.29 -24.17 43.14
C GLY A 426 -16.36 -24.63 42.14
N SER A 427 -16.95 -23.73 41.34
CA SER A 427 -17.86 -24.10 40.23
C SER A 427 -17.34 -23.61 38.88
N ALA A 428 -17.38 -24.47 37.86
CA ALA A 428 -16.95 -24.13 36.50
C ALA A 428 -17.98 -23.30 35.69
N MET A 429 -19.13 -22.92 36.29
CA MET A 429 -20.18 -22.16 35.61
C MET A 429 -20.30 -20.72 36.12
N CYS A 430 -19.92 -19.76 35.28
CA CYS A 430 -20.31 -18.35 35.42
C CYS A 430 -21.73 -18.14 34.85
N ARG A 431 -22.53 -17.29 35.51
CA ARG A 431 -23.79 -16.78 34.92
C ARG A 431 -23.61 -15.32 34.51
N LEU A 432 -23.76 -15.04 33.21
CA LEU A 432 -23.84 -13.69 32.65
C LEU A 432 -25.24 -13.09 32.83
N ARG A 433 -25.30 -11.79 33.08
CA ARG A 433 -26.51 -10.95 32.99
C ARG A 433 -26.17 -9.69 32.19
N PHE A 434 -27.02 -9.37 31.22
CA PHE A 434 -26.95 -8.17 30.39
C PHE A 434 -27.97 -7.13 30.89
N ALA A 435 -27.61 -5.85 30.88
CA ALA A 435 -28.54 -4.73 31.01
C ALA A 435 -27.97 -3.43 30.42
N LEU A 436 -28.83 -2.42 30.28
CA LEU A 436 -28.50 -1.05 29.86
C LEU A 436 -28.50 -0.13 31.09
N PHE A 437 -27.53 0.78 31.18
CA PHE A 437 -27.21 1.51 32.40
C PHE A 437 -27.01 3.01 32.19
N LEU A 438 -26.96 3.73 33.30
CA LEU A 438 -26.62 5.15 33.40
C LEU A 438 -25.49 5.27 34.42
N ASN A 439 -24.34 5.78 34.01
CA ASN A 439 -23.24 6.13 34.89
C ASN A 439 -22.39 7.19 34.19
N LEU A 440 -22.28 8.40 34.74
CA LEU A 440 -21.07 9.23 34.69
C LEU A 440 -20.99 9.98 36.04
N PRO A 441 -19.77 10.35 36.49
CA PRO A 441 -19.58 11.33 37.54
C PRO A 441 -20.21 12.68 37.22
#